data_AF-X1VYB3-F1
#
_entry.id   AF-X1VYB3-F1
#
_cell.length_a   1.000
_cell.length_b   1.000
_cell.length_c   1.000
_cell.angle_alpha   90.00
_cell.angle_beta   90.00
_cell.angle_gamma   90.00
#
_symmetry.space_group_name_H-M   'P 1'
#
loop_
_entity.id
_entity.type
_entity.pdbx_description
1 polymer ?
#
loop_
_entity_poly.entity_id
_entity_poly.type
_entity_poly.pdbx_seq_one_letter_code
_entity_poly.pdbx_strand_id
1 'polypeptide(L)'
;LIPRVLSKWGAPVRDQIQRIQLVIGNVGQVWQVAAIKKLLRSNIKAIKEVIQRSFVSGMVVFDVRYAKDSQSLAEELTLANPQYFKLKVVGVTPSKLDVKLVEKGS
;
A
#
# COMPACT_ATOMS: atom_id res chain seq x y z
N LEU A 1 -17.34 -18.64 -36.46
CA LEU A 1 -17.58 -17.79 -35.27
C LEU A 1 -16.34 -17.87 -34.38
N ILE A 2 -15.43 -16.91 -34.50
CA ILE A 2 -14.16 -16.92 -33.75
C ILE A 2 -14.38 -16.29 -32.36
N PRO A 3 -13.91 -16.88 -31.25
CA PRO A 3 -14.28 -16.46 -29.89
C PRO A 3 -13.71 -15.09 -29.51
N ARG A 4 -14.56 -14.22 -28.95
CA ARG A 4 -14.22 -12.90 -28.36
C ARG A 4 -13.46 -13.01 -27.02
N VAL A 5 -12.34 -13.73 -26.97
CA VAL A 5 -11.64 -14.03 -25.69
C VAL A 5 -10.27 -13.34 -25.55
N LEU A 6 -9.81 -12.53 -26.52
CA LEU A 6 -8.44 -12.00 -26.50
C LEU A 6 -8.37 -10.47 -26.63
N SER A 7 -9.05 -9.72 -25.75
CA SER A 7 -8.92 -8.24 -25.75
C SER A 7 -9.16 -7.57 -24.40
N LYS A 8 -8.56 -8.07 -23.31
CA LYS A 8 -8.42 -7.27 -22.06
C LYS A 8 -7.04 -7.30 -21.42
N TRP A 9 -6.04 -7.87 -22.10
CA TRP A 9 -4.65 -7.82 -21.69
C TRP A 9 -3.94 -6.74 -22.52
N GLY A 10 -3.61 -5.61 -21.91
CA GLY A 10 -2.66 -4.67 -22.52
C GLY A 10 -3.14 -3.25 -22.83
N ALA A 11 -4.16 -2.72 -22.15
CA ALA A 11 -4.29 -1.27 -22.10
C ALA A 11 -3.38 -0.75 -20.96
N PRO A 12 -2.31 0.02 -21.23
CA PRO A 12 -1.62 0.73 -20.17
C PRO A 12 -2.58 1.80 -19.65
N VAL A 13 -3.25 1.51 -18.53
CA VAL A 13 -4.16 2.47 -17.92
C VAL A 13 -3.32 3.52 -17.21
N ARG A 14 -2.83 4.49 -18.00
CA ARG A 14 -1.92 5.55 -17.56
C ARG A 14 -2.51 6.53 -16.55
N ASP A 15 -3.78 6.37 -16.16
CA ASP A 15 -4.46 7.26 -15.21
C ASP A 15 -5.59 6.60 -14.38
N GLN A 16 -5.64 5.26 -14.25
CA GLN A 16 -6.62 4.67 -13.33
C GLN A 16 -6.16 4.83 -11.90
N ILE A 17 -6.93 5.59 -11.13
CA ILE A 17 -6.85 5.53 -9.67
C ILE A 17 -7.34 4.14 -9.24
N GLN A 18 -6.40 3.28 -8.84
CA GLN A 18 -6.66 1.93 -8.35
C GLN A 18 -6.92 1.96 -6.84
N ARG A 19 -7.80 1.06 -6.37
CA ARG A 19 -7.99 0.80 -4.95
C ARG A 19 -7.10 -0.38 -4.57
N ILE A 20 -6.13 -0.14 -3.70
CA ILE A 20 -5.20 -1.16 -3.23
C ILE A 20 -5.39 -1.30 -1.71
N GLN A 21 -5.52 -2.54 -1.25
CA GLN A 21 -5.57 -2.85 0.18
C GLN A 21 -4.15 -3.02 0.72
N LEU A 22 -3.78 -2.26 1.74
CA LEU A 22 -2.55 -2.42 2.49
C LEU A 22 -2.85 -3.17 3.79
N VAL A 23 -2.27 -4.35 3.97
CA VAL A 23 -2.34 -5.12 5.21
C VAL A 23 -0.98 -5.03 5.88
N ILE A 24 -0.90 -4.31 6.99
CA ILE A 24 0.35 -4.04 7.69
C ILE A 24 0.34 -4.75 9.04
N GLY A 25 1.20 -5.75 9.19
CA GLY A 25 1.42 -6.46 10.44
C GLY A 25 2.51 -5.81 11.32
N ASN A 26 2.64 -6.33 12.54
CA ASN A 26 3.60 -5.89 13.55
C ASN A 26 3.41 -4.43 14.00
N VAL A 27 2.17 -3.94 13.99
CA VAL A 27 1.83 -2.61 14.47
C VAL A 27 1.41 -2.71 15.93
N GLY A 28 2.35 -2.58 16.86
CA GLY A 28 2.10 -2.78 18.29
C GLY A 28 1.36 -1.63 18.97
N GLN A 29 1.49 -0.40 18.47
CA GLN A 29 1.01 0.79 19.16
C GLN A 29 0.21 1.72 18.25
N VAL A 30 -0.79 2.40 18.82
CA VAL A 30 -1.68 3.33 18.07
C VAL A 30 -0.89 4.48 17.42
N TRP A 31 0.19 4.95 18.03
CA TRP A 31 1.03 6.00 17.44
C TRP A 31 1.67 5.55 16.12
N GLN A 32 2.00 4.25 15.98
CA GLN A 32 2.54 3.69 14.75
C GLN A 32 1.50 3.74 13.63
N VAL A 33 0.22 3.46 13.94
CA VAL A 33 -0.89 3.62 12.99
C VAL A 33 -0.99 5.06 12.50
N ALA A 34 -0.90 6.03 13.41
CA ALA A 34 -0.93 7.46 13.06
C ALA A 34 0.28 7.85 12.20
N ALA A 35 1.48 7.36 12.54
CA ALA A 35 2.70 7.63 11.80
C ALA A 35 2.68 7.00 10.39
N ILE A 36 2.18 5.77 10.26
CA ILE A 36 1.94 5.13 8.96
C ILE A 36 0.94 5.95 8.15
N LYS A 37 -0.20 6.34 8.72
CA LYS A 37 -1.21 7.15 8.02
C LYS A 37 -0.63 8.48 7.52
N LYS A 38 0.22 9.13 8.34
CA LYS A 38 0.95 10.34 7.95
C LYS A 38 1.92 10.05 6.80
N LEU A 39 2.71 8.99 6.86
CA LEU A 39 3.60 8.57 5.78
C LEU A 39 2.85 8.37 4.46
N LEU A 40 1.74 7.62 4.48
CA LEU A 40 0.95 7.34 3.29
C LEU A 40 0.41 8.62 2.65
N ARG A 41 0.00 9.60 3.46
CA ARG A 41 -0.57 10.87 2.97
C ARG A 41 0.50 11.88 2.54
N SER A 42 1.64 11.91 3.20
CA SER A 42 2.64 12.98 3.03
C SER A 42 3.83 12.58 2.15
N ASN A 43 4.24 11.32 2.18
CA ASN A 43 5.47 10.87 1.53
C ASN A 43 5.19 10.20 0.18
N ILE A 44 4.00 9.64 -0.01
CA ILE A 44 3.64 8.89 -1.22
C ILE A 44 2.69 9.73 -2.07
N LYS A 45 3.25 10.58 -2.94
CA LYS A 45 2.52 11.61 -3.69
C LYS A 45 1.40 11.07 -4.60
N ALA A 46 1.53 9.84 -5.08
CA ALA A 46 0.55 9.22 -5.96
C ALA A 46 -0.68 8.65 -5.20
N ILE A 47 -0.67 8.65 -3.86
CA ILE A 47 -1.85 8.33 -3.06
C ILE A 47 -2.80 9.53 -3.02
N LYS A 48 -4.04 9.31 -3.46
CA LYS A 48 -5.12 10.31 -3.48
C LYS A 48 -6.01 10.24 -2.24
N GLU A 49 -6.15 9.05 -1.67
CA GLU A 49 -7.01 8.81 -0.52
C GLU A 49 -6.46 7.68 0.35
N VAL A 50 -6.60 7.80 1.67
CA VAL A 50 -6.23 6.79 2.65
C VAL A 50 -7.37 6.61 3.65
N ILE A 51 -7.97 5.43 3.64
CA ILE A 51 -9.06 5.02 4.54
C ILE A 51 -8.53 3.89 5.44
N GLN A 52 -8.57 4.08 6.74
CA GLN A 52 -8.26 3.01 7.70
C GLN A 52 -9.52 2.16 7.89
N ARG A 53 -9.44 0.86 7.58
CA ARG A 53 -10.55 -0.08 7.80
C ARG A 53 -10.57 -0.64 9.21
N SER A 54 -9.41 -1.02 9.72
CA SER A 54 -9.30 -1.67 11.03
C SER A 54 -7.91 -1.52 11.62
N PHE A 55 -7.83 -1.63 12.94
CA PHE A 55 -6.60 -1.88 13.69
C PHE A 55 -6.92 -2.86 14.82
N VAL A 56 -6.53 -4.13 14.66
CA VAL A 56 -6.89 -5.23 15.58
C VAL A 56 -5.72 -6.20 15.65
N SER A 57 -5.37 -6.64 16.86
CA SER A 57 -4.35 -7.69 17.10
C SER A 57 -3.01 -7.46 16.40
N GLY A 58 -2.49 -6.24 16.45
CA GLY A 58 -1.19 -5.91 15.85
C GLY A 58 -1.19 -5.78 14.32
N MET A 59 -2.37 -5.78 13.70
CA MET A 59 -2.57 -5.63 12.26
C MET A 59 -3.43 -4.41 11.97
N VAL A 60 -3.00 -3.57 11.04
CA VAL A 60 -3.77 -2.45 10.51
C VAL A 60 -4.05 -2.67 9.03
N VAL A 61 -5.28 -2.39 8.62
CA VAL A 61 -5.70 -2.48 7.22
C VAL A 61 -6.07 -1.09 6.73
N PHE A 62 -5.46 -0.69 5.62
CA PHE A 62 -5.83 0.53 4.90
C PHE A 62 -6.33 0.17 3.51
N ASP A 63 -7.31 0.93 3.04
CA ASP A 63 -7.51 1.08 1.60
C ASP A 63 -6.85 2.37 1.16
N VAL A 64 -6.08 2.29 0.08
CA VAL A 64 -5.50 3.44 -0.57
C VAL A 64 -6.03 3.57 -1.99
N ARG A 65 -6.35 4.79 -2.39
CA ARG A 65 -6.58 5.15 -3.78
C ARG A 65 -5.27 5.64 -4.36
N TYR A 66 -4.69 4.90 -5.29
CA TYR A 66 -3.36 5.13 -5.80
C TYR A 66 -3.38 5.34 -7.31
N ALA A 67 -2.67 6.34 -7.81
CA ALA A 67 -2.69 6.74 -9.21
C ALA A 67 -1.79 5.89 -10.14
N LYS A 68 -1.04 4.93 -9.58
CA LYS A 68 -0.24 3.96 -10.34
C LYS A 68 -0.63 2.53 -9.95
N ASP A 69 0.17 1.55 -10.33
CA ASP A 69 -0.02 0.15 -9.98
C ASP A 69 0.51 -0.23 -8.58
N SER A 70 0.16 -1.43 -8.13
CA SER A 70 0.59 -2.00 -6.84
C SER A 70 2.10 -2.17 -6.71
N GLN A 71 2.79 -2.43 -7.83
CA GLN A 71 4.25 -2.60 -7.84
C GLN A 71 4.95 -1.28 -7.53
N SER A 72 4.53 -0.20 -8.19
CA SER A 72 5.02 1.16 -7.93
C SER A 72 4.77 1.58 -6.47
N LEU A 73 3.60 1.22 -5.92
CA LEU A 73 3.31 1.49 -4.51
C LEU A 73 4.24 0.72 -3.57
N ALA A 74 4.54 -0.55 -3.88
CA ALA A 74 5.45 -1.36 -3.08
C ALA A 74 6.87 -0.78 -3.06
N GLU A 75 7.35 -0.31 -4.21
CA GLU A 75 8.65 0.35 -4.34
C GLU A 75 8.69 1.67 -3.56
N GLU A 76 7.69 2.53 -3.72
CA GLU A 76 7.59 3.80 -2.99
C GLU A 76 7.50 3.59 -1.47
N LEU A 77 6.78 2.56 -1.01
CA LEU A 77 6.71 2.18 0.41
C LEU A 77 8.06 1.69 0.96
N THR A 78 8.81 0.94 0.15
CA THR A 78 10.12 0.41 0.54
C THR A 78 11.18 1.51 0.60
N LEU A 79 11.09 2.47 -0.32
CA LEU A 79 11.96 3.65 -0.36
C LEU A 79 11.55 4.73 0.65
N ALA A 80 10.31 4.69 1.15
CA ALA A 80 9.89 5.55 2.22
C ALA A 80 10.74 5.27 3.46
N ASN A 81 11.48 6.29 3.90
CA ASN A 81 12.43 6.18 4.99
C ASN A 81 11.97 6.98 6.22
N PRO A 82 10.86 6.60 6.90
CA PRO A 82 10.39 7.33 8.07
C PRO A 82 11.36 7.17 9.24
N GLN A 83 11.30 8.10 10.19
CA GLN A 83 12.29 8.21 11.26
C GLN A 83 12.41 6.96 12.13
N TYR A 84 11.29 6.37 12.56
CA TYR A 84 11.27 5.36 13.64
C TYR A 84 11.04 3.90 13.18
N PHE A 85 10.68 3.68 11.92
CA PHE A 85 10.38 2.35 11.40
C PHE A 85 10.77 2.21 9.93
N LYS A 86 10.66 0.99 9.40
CA LYS A 86 10.68 0.67 7.99
C LYS A 86 9.43 -0.14 7.66
N LEU A 87 8.93 0.02 6.44
CA LEU A 87 7.86 -0.81 5.91
C LEU A 87 8.48 -1.82 4.96
N LYS A 88 8.41 -3.11 5.32
CA LYS A 88 8.90 -4.21 4.49
C LYS A 88 7.71 -4.81 3.75
N VAL A 89 7.65 -4.63 2.44
CA VAL A 89 6.68 -5.32 1.60
C VAL A 89 7.09 -6.79 1.49
N VAL A 90 6.17 -7.70 1.82
CA VAL A 90 6.39 -9.16 1.80
C VAL A 90 5.54 -9.89 0.77
N GLY A 91 4.51 -9.23 0.22
CA GLY A 91 3.67 -9.79 -0.84
C GLY A 91 3.01 -8.68 -1.66
N VAL A 92 2.91 -8.90 -2.96
CA VAL A 92 2.34 -7.95 -3.93
C VAL A 92 1.36 -8.69 -4.83
N THR A 93 0.14 -8.17 -4.93
CA THR A 93 -0.87 -8.54 -5.93
C THR A 93 -1.47 -7.25 -6.52
N PRO A 94 -2.18 -7.31 -7.66
CA PRO A 94 -2.75 -6.11 -8.29
C PRO A 94 -3.63 -5.25 -7.36
N SER A 95 -4.30 -5.86 -6.38
CA SER A 95 -5.26 -5.17 -5.49
C SER A 95 -4.86 -5.17 -4.02
N LYS A 96 -3.73 -5.76 -3.64
CA LYS A 96 -3.33 -5.93 -2.24
C LYS A 96 -1.82 -5.98 -2.07
N LEU A 97 -1.32 -5.30 -1.04
CA LEU A 97 0.04 -5.46 -0.51
C LEU A 97 0.00 -6.01 0.91
N ASP A 98 0.85 -7.01 1.15
CA ASP A 98 1.16 -7.51 2.49
C ASP A 98 2.48 -6.88 2.95
N VAL A 99 2.45 -6.24 4.11
CA VAL A 99 3.54 -5.40 4.63
C VAL A 99 3.80 -5.74 6.09
N LYS A 100 5.06 -5.67 6.51
CA LYS A 100 5.46 -5.74 7.92
C LYS A 100 6.10 -4.43 8.35
N LEU A 101 5.67 -3.91 9.50
CA LEU A 101 6.40 -2.85 10.18
C LEU A 101 7.62 -3.45 10.88
N VAL A 102 8.78 -2.83 10.67
CA VAL A 102 10.04 -3.18 11.34
C VAL A 102 10.55 -1.94 12.03
N GLU A 103 10.67 -1.96 13.35
CA GLU A 103 11.22 -0.84 14.10
C GLU A 103 12.68 -0.64 13.73
N LYS A 104 13.10 0.63 13.61
CA LYS A 104 14.51 0.96 13.49
C LYS A 104 15.07 0.94 14.91
N GLY A 105 15.96 -0.01 15.20
CA GLY A 105 16.72 0.02 16.45
C GLY A 105 17.38 1.39 16.61
N SER A 106 17.30 1.93 17.83
CA SER A 106 18.10 3.09 18.23
C SER A 106 19.58 2.75 18.24
#